data_AF-A0A936BNZ7-F1
#
_entry.id   AF-A0A936BNZ7-F1
#
_cell.length_a   1.000
_cell.length_b   1.000
_cell.length_c   1.000
_cell.angle_alpha   90.00
_cell.angle_beta   90.00
_cell.angle_gamma   90.00
#
_symmetry.space_group_name_H-M   'P 1'
#
loop_
_entity.id
_entity.type
_entity.pdbx_description
1 polymer ?
#
loop_
_entity_poly.entity_id
_entity_poly.type
_entity_poly.pdbx_seq_one_letter_code
_entity_poly.pdbx_strand_id
1 'polypeptide(L)'
;MAHCTFLGFRFSRGEIRWSHEAGEHFVTEIRSLTGRTWSVSMEERLLALRRYMTGWINFYRLGRNYAEVQALDRWVRRRVRQCYWKQWKRPRCRRRNLLRLGADPEQVHLCSRSRKGCWRMSTNSIVQAALSNEWLKKQGVVSLQEAWLAYHYPKGAARVDE
;
A
#
# COMPACT_ATOMS: atom_id res chain seq x y z
N MET A 1 -7.12 -32.26 -0.81
CA MET A 1 -5.89 -32.21 -1.64
C MET A 1 -4.75 -31.72 -0.75
N ALA A 2 -3.69 -32.51 -0.59
CA ALA A 2 -2.55 -32.13 0.23
C ALA A 2 -1.81 -30.96 -0.42
N HIS A 3 -1.68 -29.85 0.30
CA HIS A 3 -0.86 -28.74 -0.13
C HIS A 3 0.44 -28.83 0.66
N CYS A 4 1.53 -29.13 -0.04
CA CYS A 4 2.84 -29.11 0.59
C CYS A 4 3.26 -27.65 0.81
N THR A 5 3.61 -27.30 2.04
CA THR A 5 4.20 -26.01 2.38
C THR A 5 5.66 -26.20 2.76
N PHE A 6 6.53 -25.34 2.25
CA PHE A 6 7.95 -25.36 2.55
C PHE A 6 8.52 -23.93 2.47
N LEU A 7 9.25 -23.50 3.51
CA LEU A 7 9.83 -22.16 3.63
C LEU A 7 8.84 -21.00 3.38
N GLY A 8 7.57 -21.19 3.76
CA GLY A 8 6.52 -20.19 3.53
C GLY A 8 6.02 -20.12 2.08
N PHE A 9 6.40 -21.07 1.23
CA PHE A 9 5.80 -21.30 -0.08
C PHE A 9 4.83 -22.47 -0.03
N ARG A 10 3.80 -22.41 -0.86
CA ARG A 10 2.84 -23.48 -1.12
C ARG A 10 2.97 -23.91 -2.57
N PHE A 11 3.04 -25.22 -2.76
CA PHE A 11 3.10 -25.83 -4.09
C PHE A 11 1.72 -26.36 -4.46
N SER A 12 1.21 -25.97 -5.62
CA SER A 12 -0.07 -26.49 -6.12
C SER A 12 -0.05 -26.56 -7.64
N ARG A 13 -0.33 -27.75 -8.20
CA ARG A 13 -0.46 -27.97 -9.65
C ARG A 13 0.71 -27.41 -10.48
N GLY A 14 1.95 -27.52 -9.97
CA GLY A 14 3.16 -27.01 -10.62
C GLY A 14 3.41 -25.51 -10.41
N GLU A 15 2.53 -24.79 -9.72
CA GLU A 15 2.73 -23.38 -9.36
C GLU A 15 3.30 -23.22 -7.95
N ILE A 16 4.20 -22.25 -7.81
CA ILE A 16 4.73 -21.78 -6.54
C ILE A 16 3.96 -20.52 -6.15
N ARG A 17 3.36 -20.52 -4.96
CA ARG A 17 2.72 -19.35 -4.34
C ARG A 17 3.27 -19.17 -2.94
N TRP A 18 3.12 -18.00 -2.32
CA TRP A 18 3.36 -17.91 -0.87
C TRP A 18 2.26 -18.66 -0.11
N SER A 19 2.57 -19.14 1.08
CA SER A 19 1.60 -19.82 1.95
C SER A 19 0.59 -18.82 2.52
N HIS A 20 -0.56 -19.31 3.00
CA HIS A 20 -1.58 -18.44 3.60
C HIS A 20 -1.01 -17.72 4.82
N GLU A 21 -0.26 -18.42 5.64
CA GLU A 21 0.39 -17.92 6.85
C GLU A 21 1.39 -16.80 6.53
N ALA A 22 2.16 -16.93 5.45
CA ALA A 22 3.08 -15.88 5.00
C ALA A 22 2.35 -14.60 4.58
N GLY A 23 1.20 -14.73 3.91
CA GLY A 23 0.34 -13.61 3.54
C GLY A 23 -0.32 -12.95 4.76
N GLU A 24 -0.79 -13.73 5.72
CA GLU A 24 -1.36 -13.22 6.98
C GLU A 24 -0.32 -12.50 7.84
N HIS A 25 0.89 -13.06 7.91
CA HIS A 25 2.01 -12.44 8.59
C HIS A 25 2.38 -11.10 7.92
N PHE A 26 2.41 -11.03 6.58
CA PHE A 26 2.59 -9.78 5.86
C PHE A 26 1.56 -8.73 6.24
N VAL A 27 0.28 -9.09 6.18
CA VAL A 27 -0.81 -8.17 6.53
C VAL A 27 -0.66 -7.68 7.96
N THR A 28 -0.37 -8.60 8.90
CA THR A 28 -0.19 -8.31 10.34
C THR A 28 0.95 -7.34 10.58
N GLU A 29 2.11 -7.56 9.97
CA GLU A 29 3.27 -6.70 10.13
C GLU A 29 3.02 -5.31 9.55
N ILE A 30 2.40 -5.22 8.37
CA ILE A 30 1.96 -3.93 7.82
C ILE A 30 0.94 -3.27 8.77
N ARG A 31 0.04 -4.01 9.43
CA ARG A 31 -0.88 -3.43 10.43
C ARG A 31 -0.13 -2.82 11.60
N SER A 32 0.94 -3.47 12.06
CA SER A 32 1.81 -3.01 13.14
C SER A 32 2.53 -1.70 12.75
N LEU A 33 3.21 -1.73 11.60
CA LEU A 33 3.92 -0.56 11.05
C LEU A 33 2.98 0.60 10.68
N THR A 34 1.74 0.33 10.30
CA THR A 34 0.72 1.35 10.04
C THR A 34 -0.23 1.57 11.22
N GLY A 35 0.14 1.07 12.40
CA GLY A 35 -0.64 1.08 13.63
C GLY A 35 -0.88 2.49 14.16
N ARG A 36 -2.03 2.68 14.81
CA ARG A 36 -2.44 3.97 15.41
C ARG A 36 -1.72 4.27 16.74
N THR A 37 -1.25 3.24 17.41
CA THR A 37 -0.56 3.29 18.70
C THR A 37 0.93 3.58 18.55
N TRP A 38 1.48 3.41 17.35
CA TRP A 38 2.88 3.69 17.07
C TRP A 38 3.07 5.19 16.77
N SER A 39 3.58 5.93 17.75
CA SER A 39 3.77 7.38 17.72
C SER A 39 5.12 7.76 17.12
N VAL A 40 5.23 7.60 15.80
CA VAL A 40 6.41 8.00 15.02
C VAL A 40 6.04 8.99 13.92
N SER A 41 7.05 9.69 13.40
CA SER A 41 6.86 10.56 12.24
C SER A 41 6.38 9.77 11.02
N MET A 42 5.77 10.46 10.05
CA MET A 42 5.33 9.79 8.82
C MET A 42 6.52 9.30 8.00
N GLU A 43 7.64 10.01 8.05
CA GLU A 43 8.89 9.63 7.37
C GLU A 43 9.44 8.31 7.92
N GLU A 44 9.60 8.19 9.25
CA GLU A 44 10.04 6.95 9.90
C GLU A 44 9.10 5.80 9.61
N ARG A 45 7.78 6.05 9.62
CA ARG A 45 6.77 5.06 9.27
C ARG A 45 6.96 4.53 7.85
N LEU A 46 7.16 5.43 6.89
CA LEU A 46 7.38 5.06 5.49
C LEU A 46 8.72 4.37 5.28
N LEU A 47 9.75 4.75 6.02
CA LEU A 47 11.06 4.07 6.00
C LEU A 47 10.94 2.63 6.50
N ALA A 48 10.29 2.41 7.64
CA ALA A 48 10.08 1.06 8.19
C ALA A 48 9.21 0.22 7.25
N LEU A 49 8.14 0.80 6.71
CA LEU A 49 7.28 0.17 5.71
C LEU A 49 8.08 -0.25 4.46
N ARG A 50 8.90 0.65 3.92
CA ARG A 50 9.77 0.40 2.76
C ARG A 50 10.72 -0.76 3.03
N ARG A 51 11.43 -0.74 4.17
CA ARG A 51 12.39 -1.79 4.55
C ARG A 51 11.72 -3.16 4.59
N TYR A 52 10.57 -3.24 5.26
CA TYR A 52 9.81 -4.47 5.37
C TYR A 52 9.30 -4.97 4.02
N MET A 53 8.62 -4.11 3.25
CA MET A 53 8.05 -4.47 1.96
C MET A 53 9.12 -4.93 0.96
N THR A 54 10.28 -4.25 0.95
CA THR A 54 11.40 -4.60 0.07
C THR A 54 11.96 -5.97 0.43
N GLY A 55 12.19 -6.25 1.71
CA GLY A 55 12.65 -7.57 2.16
C GLY A 55 11.66 -8.67 1.82
N TRP A 56 10.37 -8.42 2.10
CA TRP A 56 9.32 -9.39 1.85
C TRP A 56 9.18 -9.73 0.37
N ILE A 57 9.11 -8.73 -0.52
CA ILE A 57 8.98 -9.00 -1.96
C ILE A 57 10.24 -9.64 -2.52
N ASN A 58 11.44 -9.27 -2.05
CA ASN A 58 12.67 -9.91 -2.50
C ASN A 58 12.73 -11.40 -2.17
N PHE A 59 12.15 -11.82 -1.05
CA PHE A 59 12.03 -13.23 -0.68
C PHE A 59 10.92 -13.93 -1.47
N TYR A 60 9.70 -13.37 -1.50
CA TYR A 60 8.52 -14.02 -2.07
C TYR A 60 8.29 -13.79 -3.57
N ARG A 61 9.13 -13.00 -4.25
CA ARG A 61 9.01 -12.74 -5.71
C ARG A 61 9.04 -13.98 -6.59
N LEU A 62 9.56 -15.11 -6.10
CA LEU A 62 9.52 -16.40 -6.81
C LEU A 62 8.07 -16.89 -7.05
N GLY A 63 7.12 -16.46 -6.21
CA GLY A 63 5.71 -16.80 -6.35
C GLY A 63 5.10 -16.23 -7.63
N ARG A 64 4.33 -17.05 -8.35
CA ARG A 64 3.65 -16.68 -9.61
C ARG A 64 2.18 -16.31 -9.37
N ASN A 65 1.93 -15.26 -8.58
CA ASN A 65 0.60 -14.84 -8.15
C ASN A 65 0.39 -13.31 -8.25
N TYR A 66 0.50 -12.77 -9.47
CA TYR A 66 0.39 -11.32 -9.72
C TYR A 66 -0.90 -10.69 -9.17
N ALA A 67 -2.05 -11.37 -9.27
CA ALA A 67 -3.32 -10.87 -8.75
C ALA A 67 -3.27 -10.64 -7.22
N GLU A 68 -2.63 -11.53 -6.47
CA GLU A 68 -2.47 -11.38 -5.02
C GLU A 68 -1.48 -10.26 -4.69
N VAL A 69 -0.37 -10.14 -5.43
CA VAL A 69 0.58 -9.01 -5.32
C VAL A 69 -0.15 -7.67 -5.52
N GLN A 70 -0.96 -7.57 -6.57
CA GLN A 70 -1.72 -6.37 -6.88
C GLN A 70 -2.77 -6.04 -5.80
N ALA A 71 -3.42 -7.06 -5.23
CA ALA A 71 -4.36 -6.87 -4.12
C ALA A 71 -3.66 -6.36 -2.86
N LEU A 72 -2.52 -6.95 -2.50
CA LEU A 72 -1.70 -6.49 -1.37
C LEU A 72 -1.20 -5.06 -1.57
N ASP A 73 -0.64 -4.75 -2.74
CA ASP A 73 -0.12 -3.42 -3.07
C ASP A 73 -1.22 -2.33 -2.97
N ARG A 74 -2.41 -2.60 -3.51
CA ARG A 74 -3.59 -1.73 -3.36
C ARG A 74 -3.98 -1.55 -1.89
N TRP A 75 -3.98 -2.62 -1.10
CA TRP A 75 -4.30 -2.58 0.32
C TRP A 75 -3.27 -1.79 1.14
N VAL A 76 -1.98 -1.94 0.86
CA VAL A 76 -0.91 -1.16 1.51
C VAL A 76 -1.03 0.33 1.20
N ARG A 77 -1.23 0.70 -0.08
CA ARG A 77 -1.42 2.12 -0.44
C ARG A 77 -2.64 2.73 0.26
N ARG A 78 -3.73 1.96 0.40
CA ARG A 78 -4.91 2.38 1.17
C ARG A 78 -4.59 2.59 2.66
N ARG A 79 -3.77 1.73 3.26
CA ARG A 79 -3.26 1.88 4.64
C ARG A 79 -2.43 3.16 4.80
N VAL A 80 -1.51 3.42 3.88
CA VAL A 80 -0.70 4.65 3.93
C VAL A 80 -1.58 5.91 3.84
N ARG A 81 -2.58 5.94 2.96
CA ARG A 81 -3.57 7.03 2.90
C ARG A 81 -4.33 7.20 4.22
N GLN A 82 -4.68 6.09 4.87
CA GLN A 82 -5.32 6.12 6.18
C GLN A 82 -4.40 6.75 7.23
N CYS A 83 -3.09 6.46 7.22
CA CYS A 83 -2.11 7.07 8.13
C CYS A 83 -2.05 8.59 7.94
N TYR A 84 -1.91 9.08 6.71
CA TYR A 84 -1.96 10.52 6.40
C TYR A 84 -3.26 11.17 6.89
N TRP A 85 -4.40 10.56 6.58
CA TRP A 85 -5.70 11.08 7.02
C TRP A 85 -5.81 11.18 8.55
N LYS A 86 -5.27 10.18 9.26
CA LYS A 86 -5.26 10.16 10.72
C LYS A 86 -4.31 11.22 11.29
N GLN A 87 -3.12 11.40 10.69
CA GLN A 87 -2.14 12.42 11.09
C GLN A 87 -2.74 13.83 10.97
N TRP A 88 -3.50 14.11 9.92
CA TRP A 88 -4.10 15.44 9.72
C TRP A 88 -5.14 15.79 10.80
N LYS A 89 -5.82 14.79 11.39
CA LYS A 89 -6.76 14.85 12.53
C LYS A 89 -7.89 15.89 12.42
N ARG A 90 -7.57 17.19 12.40
CA ARG A 90 -8.47 18.35 12.37
C ARG A 90 -8.95 18.67 10.94
N PRO A 91 -10.23 19.05 10.74
CA PRO A 91 -10.76 19.41 9.41
C PRO A 91 -9.99 20.52 8.70
N ARG A 92 -9.54 21.55 9.43
CA ARG A 92 -8.73 22.65 8.88
C ARG A 92 -7.39 22.16 8.31
N CYS A 93 -6.74 21.23 9.01
CA CYS A 93 -5.48 20.64 8.58
C CYS A 93 -5.68 19.73 7.35
N ARG A 94 -6.73 18.90 7.34
CA ARG A 94 -7.10 18.09 6.17
C ARG A 94 -7.31 18.95 4.93
N ARG A 95 -8.12 20.02 5.05
CA ARG A 95 -8.36 20.95 3.95
C ARG A 95 -7.05 21.56 3.44
N ARG A 96 -6.23 22.11 4.33
CA ARG A 96 -4.95 22.73 3.97
C ARG A 96 -4.02 21.78 3.22
N ASN A 97 -3.88 20.54 3.71
CA ASN A 97 -3.00 19.56 3.06
C ASN A 97 -3.56 19.07 1.73
N LEU A 98 -4.88 18.85 1.62
CA LEU A 98 -5.51 18.48 0.35
C LEU A 98 -5.32 19.57 -0.71
N LEU A 99 -5.53 20.85 -0.36
CA LEU A 99 -5.29 21.98 -1.26
C LEU A 99 -3.82 22.06 -1.68
N ARG A 100 -2.88 21.85 -0.76
CA ARG A 100 -1.44 21.80 -1.06
C ARG A 100 -1.08 20.67 -2.03
N LEU A 101 -1.86 19.58 -2.02
CA LEU A 101 -1.71 18.44 -2.93
C LEU A 101 -2.50 18.61 -4.24
N GLY A 102 -3.06 19.79 -4.50
CA GLY A 102 -3.77 20.09 -5.75
C GLY A 102 -5.23 19.66 -5.78
N ALA A 103 -5.86 19.37 -4.64
CA ALA A 103 -7.30 19.14 -4.60
C ALA A 103 -8.08 20.42 -4.94
N ASP A 104 -9.16 20.27 -5.70
CA ASP A 104 -10.06 21.35 -6.09
C ASP A 104 -10.63 22.09 -4.85
N PRO A 105 -10.41 23.43 -4.73
CA PRO A 105 -10.96 24.25 -3.66
C PRO A 105 -12.48 24.18 -3.50
N GLU A 106 -13.21 23.97 -4.58
CA GLU A 106 -14.67 23.87 -4.57
C GLU A 106 -15.13 22.53 -4.01
N GLN A 107 -14.40 21.45 -4.27
CA GLN A 107 -14.81 20.10 -3.83
C GLN A 107 -14.19 19.66 -2.50
N VAL A 108 -13.08 20.25 -2.05
CA VAL A 108 -12.33 19.81 -0.87
C VAL A 108 -13.16 19.73 0.41
N HIS A 109 -14.20 20.58 0.53
CA HIS A 109 -15.06 20.63 1.71
C HIS A 109 -15.91 19.35 1.88
N LEU A 110 -16.22 18.65 0.78
CA LEU A 110 -16.98 17.40 0.74
C LEU A 110 -16.26 16.27 1.50
N CYS A 111 -14.92 16.27 1.49
CA CYS A 111 -14.13 15.25 2.17
C CYS A 111 -13.51 15.75 3.49
N SER A 112 -13.05 17.01 3.57
CA SER A 112 -12.25 17.49 4.72
C SER A 112 -13.03 17.52 6.04
N ARG A 113 -14.35 17.80 5.99
CA ARG A 113 -15.25 17.86 7.15
C ARG A 113 -16.05 16.57 7.38
N SER A 114 -15.81 15.54 6.57
CA SER A 114 -16.51 14.26 6.68
C SER A 114 -16.35 13.63 8.07
N ARG A 115 -17.46 13.14 8.62
CA ARG A 115 -17.52 12.35 9.86
C ARG A 115 -17.17 10.86 9.64
N LYS A 116 -16.96 10.44 8.39
CA LYS A 116 -16.63 9.05 8.05
C LYS A 116 -15.25 8.68 8.61
N GLY A 117 -15.10 7.43 9.05
CA GLY A 117 -13.85 6.91 9.60
C GLY A 117 -12.68 6.94 8.62
N CYS A 118 -11.45 6.94 9.13
CA CYS A 118 -10.24 7.08 8.30
C CYS A 118 -10.08 5.98 7.24
N TRP A 119 -10.54 4.75 7.52
CA TRP A 119 -10.51 3.65 6.53
C TRP A 119 -11.50 3.87 5.38
N ARG A 120 -12.64 4.53 5.64
CA ARG A 120 -13.61 4.90 4.61
C ARG A 120 -13.12 6.12 3.81
N MET A 121 -12.42 7.04 4.47
CA MET A 121 -11.85 8.21 3.80
C MET A 121 -10.64 7.89 2.93
N SER A 122 -9.89 6.82 3.20
CA SER A 122 -8.79 6.39 2.31
C SER A 122 -9.24 5.85 0.95
N THR A 123 -10.54 5.64 0.74
CA THR A 123 -11.16 5.30 -0.55
C THR A 123 -12.03 6.41 -1.12
N ASN A 124 -12.03 7.60 -0.51
CA ASN A 124 -12.73 8.74 -1.07
C ASN A 124 -11.97 9.24 -2.31
N SER A 125 -12.69 9.53 -3.41
CA SER A 125 -12.10 9.93 -4.70
C SER A 125 -11.19 11.15 -4.58
N ILE A 126 -11.64 12.21 -3.90
CA ILE A 126 -10.86 13.43 -3.68
C ILE A 126 -9.56 13.12 -2.90
N VAL A 127 -9.66 12.26 -1.88
CA VAL A 127 -8.49 11.85 -1.09
C VAL A 127 -7.53 11.00 -1.91
N GLN A 128 -8.03 10.11 -2.76
CA GLN A 128 -7.20 9.29 -3.64
C GLN A 128 -6.55 10.09 -4.75
N ALA A 129 -7.25 11.10 -5.30
CA ALA A 129 -6.69 12.01 -6.29
C ALA A 129 -5.55 12.84 -5.67
N ALA A 130 -5.77 13.43 -4.48
CA ALA A 130 -4.74 14.19 -3.78
C ALA A 130 -3.57 13.32 -3.29
N LEU A 131 -3.86 12.15 -2.72
CA LEU A 131 -2.86 11.15 -2.32
C LEU A 131 -2.74 10.08 -3.41
N SER A 132 -2.38 10.50 -4.62
CA SER A 132 -2.28 9.64 -5.80
C SER A 132 -1.22 8.55 -5.61
N ASN A 133 -1.29 7.49 -6.43
CA ASN A 133 -0.28 6.43 -6.40
C ASN A 133 1.11 6.99 -6.72
N GLU A 134 1.19 7.93 -7.67
CA GLU A 134 2.42 8.64 -8.02
C GLU A 134 2.96 9.46 -6.85
N TRP A 135 2.09 10.20 -6.17
CA TRP A 135 2.51 10.99 -5.01
C TRP A 135 3.03 10.08 -3.89
N LEU A 136 2.34 8.97 -3.60
CA LEU A 136 2.79 7.99 -2.63
C LEU A 136 4.15 7.37 -3.02
N LYS A 137 4.37 7.11 -4.30
CA LYS A 137 5.66 6.64 -4.82
C LYS A 137 6.76 7.68 -4.61
N LYS A 138 6.49 8.96 -4.84
CA LYS A 138 7.42 10.07 -4.54
C LYS A 138 7.71 10.21 -3.04
N GLN A 139 6.74 9.93 -2.17
CA GLN A 139 6.98 9.81 -0.72
C GLN A 139 7.75 8.54 -0.34
N GLY A 140 7.99 7.64 -1.30
CA GLY A 140 8.82 6.46 -1.13
C GLY A 140 8.11 5.23 -0.59
N VAL A 141 6.80 5.14 -0.82
CA VAL A 141 6.04 3.88 -0.70
C VAL A 141 6.44 2.96 -1.85
N VAL A 142 6.97 1.79 -1.53
CA VAL A 142 7.38 0.78 -2.52
C VAL A 142 6.15 0.20 -3.19
N SER A 143 6.24 -0.04 -4.50
CA SER A 143 5.24 -0.83 -5.20
C SER A 143 5.68 -2.30 -5.27
N LEU A 144 4.88 -3.19 -4.68
CA LEU A 144 5.10 -4.63 -4.78
C LEU A 144 4.90 -5.10 -6.23
N GLN A 145 3.97 -4.47 -6.96
CA GLN A 145 3.71 -4.77 -8.37
C GLN A 145 4.95 -4.49 -9.23
N GLU A 146 5.54 -3.30 -9.10
CA GLU A 146 6.74 -2.94 -9.86
C GLU A 146 7.92 -3.86 -9.54
N ALA A 147 8.14 -4.17 -8.26
CA ALA A 147 9.21 -5.09 -7.85
C ALA A 147 9.01 -6.52 -8.38
N TRP A 148 7.76 -7.00 -8.40
CA TRP A 148 7.43 -8.31 -8.95
C TRP A 148 7.59 -8.33 -10.47
N LEU A 149 7.09 -7.31 -11.18
CA LEU A 149 7.21 -7.19 -12.63
C LEU A 149 8.68 -7.09 -13.07
N ALA A 150 9.50 -6.32 -12.34
CA ALA A 150 10.93 -6.20 -12.62
C ALA A 150 11.66 -7.55 -12.53
N TYR A 151 11.21 -8.44 -11.64
CA TYR A 151 11.79 -9.78 -11.48
C TYR A 151 11.34 -10.75 -12.58
N HIS A 152 10.04 -10.79 -12.90
CA HIS A 152 9.49 -11.75 -13.89
C HIS A 152 9.66 -11.29 -15.33
N TYR A 153 9.70 -9.98 -15.59
CA TYR A 153 9.75 -9.37 -16.92
C TYR A 153 10.86 -8.30 -17.02
N PRO A 154 12.13 -8.68 -16.87
CA PRO A 154 13.25 -7.72 -16.85
C PRO A 154 13.43 -6.95 -18.16
N LYS A 155 12.90 -7.47 -19.28
CA LYS A 155 12.99 -6.85 -20.62
C LYS A 155 11.71 -6.11 -21.07
N GLY A 156 10.63 -6.13 -20.27
CA GLY A 156 9.28 -5.72 -20.70
C GLY A 156 8.66 -4.53 -19.95
N ALA A 157 9.39 -3.85 -19.06
CA ALA A 157 8.87 -2.70 -18.31
C ALA A 157 8.77 -1.39 -19.14
N ALA A 158 8.69 -1.49 -20.47
CA ALA A 158 8.39 -0.37 -21.34
C ALA A 158 6.87 -0.24 -21.52
N ARG A 159 6.26 0.60 -20.67
CA ARG A 159 4.97 1.30 -20.83
C ARG A 159 3.71 0.45 -21.05
N VAL A 160 2.82 0.47 -20.04
CA VAL A 160 1.38 0.36 -20.24
C VAL A 160 0.75 1.55 -19.52
N ASP A 161 0.70 2.68 -20.21
CA ASP A 161 -0.16 3.82 -19.88
C ASP A 161 -1.15 3.95 -21.04
N GLU A 162 -2.39 3.50 -20.83
CA GLU A 162 -3.61 3.94 -21.53
C GLU A 162 -4.67 4.27 -20.47
#